data_AF-A0AAW2Q247-F1
#
_entry.id   AF-A0AAW2Q247-F1
#
_cell.length_a   1.000
_cell.length_b   1.000
_cell.length_c   1.000
_cell.angle_alpha   90.00
_cell.angle_beta   90.00
_cell.angle_gamma   90.00
#
_symmetry.space_group_name_H-M   'P 1'
#
loop_
_entity.id
_entity.type
_entity.pdbx_description
1 polymer ?
#
loop_
_entity_poly.entity_id
_entity_poly.type
_entity_poly.pdbx_seq_one_letter_code
_entity_poly.pdbx_strand_id
1 'polypeptide(L)'
;MEEDVENIGLFNLDPGLEAYKDHFRYRIKRYVDQKKLIEENETSLEEFAQGYLKFGFNREEGGIVYREWAPAAQEAEVIGDFNGWNGSGHKMEKNQFGVWSITIPDINGNPAIPHNSRVKFRFKHSNGVCVDRIPAWIKYATQDPTRFAAPYDGVYWDPPPSERYQFKHPRPPKPKAPRIYEAHVGMSSLEPRVNTYREFADDVLPRIRANSYNTVQLMAVMEHSYYGSFGYHVTNFFAVSSRSGTPEDLKYLIDKAHSLGLQVLMDVVHSHASNNITDGLNGFDVGQSSQDSYFHTGDRGYHKLWDSRIFNYANWEVLRFLLSNLRWWLDEFKFDGFRFDGVTSMLYIIIME
;
A
#
# COMPACT_ATOMS: atom_id res chain seq x y z
N MET A 1 -24.07 -16.04 -15.69
CA MET A 1 -23.02 -16.79 -14.97
C MET A 1 -22.36 -17.86 -15.83
N GLU A 2 -23.04 -18.94 -16.25
CA GLU A 2 -22.49 -19.79 -17.33
C GLU A 2 -22.36 -19.01 -18.65
N GLU A 3 -23.33 -18.11 -18.92
CA GLU A 3 -23.29 -17.17 -20.04
C GLU A 3 -22.04 -16.27 -20.07
N ASP A 4 -21.54 -15.84 -18.91
CA ASP A 4 -20.35 -14.95 -18.82
C ASP A 4 -19.04 -15.70 -19.09
N VAL A 5 -19.03 -17.02 -18.84
CA VAL A 5 -17.89 -17.91 -19.11
C VAL A 5 -17.86 -18.33 -20.58
N GLU A 6 -19.04 -18.43 -21.22
CA GLU A 6 -19.18 -18.91 -22.60
C GLU A 6 -19.14 -17.78 -23.65
N ASN A 7 -19.59 -16.57 -23.33
CA ASN A 7 -19.70 -15.46 -24.28
C ASN A 7 -18.63 -14.38 -24.07
N ILE A 8 -17.38 -14.71 -24.40
CA ILE A 8 -16.24 -13.80 -24.28
C ILE A 8 -16.15 -12.90 -25.52
N GLY A 9 -16.62 -11.66 -25.39
CA GLY A 9 -16.67 -10.70 -26.52
C GLY A 9 -15.32 -10.38 -27.19
N LEU A 10 -14.19 -10.69 -26.54
CA LEU A 10 -12.85 -10.54 -27.12
C LEU A 10 -12.65 -11.37 -28.39
N PHE A 11 -13.28 -12.54 -28.51
CA PHE A 11 -13.14 -13.40 -29.70
C PHE A 11 -13.77 -12.78 -30.95
N ASN A 12 -14.73 -11.87 -30.79
CA ASN A 12 -15.30 -11.11 -31.91
C ASN A 12 -14.37 -9.99 -32.38
N LEU A 13 -13.57 -9.43 -31.48
CA LEU A 13 -12.61 -8.36 -31.79
C LEU A 13 -11.32 -8.93 -32.39
N ASP A 14 -10.85 -10.06 -31.87
CA ASP A 14 -9.68 -10.78 -32.35
C ASP A 14 -9.98 -12.30 -32.43
N PRO A 15 -10.42 -12.79 -33.59
CA PRO A 15 -10.69 -14.20 -33.81
C PRO A 15 -9.47 -15.12 -33.61
N GLY A 16 -8.24 -14.59 -33.65
CA GLY A 16 -7.02 -15.37 -33.41
C GLY A 16 -6.94 -15.92 -31.98
N LEU A 17 -7.71 -15.36 -31.04
CA LEU A 17 -7.76 -15.77 -29.64
C LEU A 17 -8.58 -17.05 -29.41
N GLU A 18 -9.43 -17.47 -30.36
CA GLU A 18 -10.31 -18.64 -30.19
C GLU A 18 -9.52 -19.93 -29.92
N ALA A 19 -8.30 -20.03 -30.47
CA ALA A 19 -7.40 -21.17 -30.21
C ALA A 19 -7.01 -21.32 -28.72
N TYR A 20 -7.20 -20.28 -27.90
CA TYR A 20 -6.89 -20.26 -26.47
C TYR A 20 -8.14 -20.20 -25.58
N LYS A 21 -9.31 -20.53 -26.12
CA LYS A 21 -10.60 -20.41 -25.43
C LYS A 21 -10.63 -21.06 -24.06
N ASP A 22 -10.08 -22.25 -23.91
CA ASP A 22 -10.11 -22.98 -22.64
C ASP A 22 -9.30 -22.27 -21.54
N HIS A 23 -8.18 -21.65 -21.90
CA HIS A 23 -7.41 -20.82 -20.97
C HIS A 23 -8.20 -19.57 -20.54
N PHE A 24 -8.92 -18.92 -21.47
CA PHE A 24 -9.81 -17.81 -21.13
C PHE A 24 -11.00 -18.23 -20.26
N ARG A 25 -11.67 -19.36 -20.57
CA ARG A 25 -12.75 -19.92 -19.75
C ARG A 25 -12.29 -20.19 -18.32
N TYR A 26 -11.13 -20.83 -18.16
CA TYR A 26 -10.53 -21.05 -16.83
C TYR A 26 -10.28 -19.73 -16.10
N ARG A 27 -9.66 -18.74 -16.78
CA ARG A 27 -9.37 -17.42 -16.21
C ARG A 27 -10.64 -16.69 -15.74
N ILE A 28 -11.66 -16.63 -16.59
CA ILE A 28 -12.94 -15.97 -16.26
C ILE A 28 -13.64 -16.72 -15.13
N LYS A 29 -13.67 -18.05 -15.16
CA LYS A 29 -14.23 -18.85 -14.08
C LYS A 29 -13.54 -18.55 -12.74
N ARG A 30 -12.20 -18.55 -12.69
CA ARG A 30 -11.45 -18.21 -11.48
C ARG A 30 -11.77 -16.81 -10.96
N TYR A 31 -11.87 -15.83 -11.85
CA TYR A 31 -12.27 -14.46 -11.50
C TYR A 31 -13.68 -14.39 -10.91
N VAL A 32 -14.66 -14.98 -11.59
CA VAL A 32 -16.08 -14.99 -11.16
C VAL A 32 -16.24 -15.71 -9.83
N ASP A 33 -15.62 -16.90 -9.67
CA ASP A 33 -15.67 -17.67 -8.43
C ASP A 33 -15.07 -16.87 -7.26
N GLN A 34 -13.91 -16.23 -7.45
CA GLN A 34 -13.27 -15.43 -6.40
C GLN A 34 -14.09 -14.18 -6.04
N LYS A 35 -14.63 -13.48 -7.03
CA LYS A 35 -15.51 -12.32 -6.81
C LYS A 35 -16.76 -12.72 -6.03
N LYS A 36 -17.38 -13.83 -6.41
CA LYS A 36 -18.55 -14.38 -5.72
C LYS A 36 -18.23 -14.71 -4.26
N LEU A 37 -17.10 -15.35 -3.98
CA LEU A 37 -16.67 -15.62 -2.61
C LEU A 37 -16.53 -14.32 -1.80
N ILE A 38 -15.96 -13.27 -2.38
CA ILE A 38 -15.85 -11.95 -1.72
C ILE A 38 -17.24 -11.37 -1.45
N GLU A 39 -18.16 -11.42 -2.41
CA GLU A 39 -19.52 -10.92 -2.24
C GLU A 39 -20.30 -11.69 -1.16
N GLU A 40 -20.10 -13.02 -1.08
CA GLU A 40 -20.75 -13.87 -0.09
C GLU A 40 -20.21 -13.68 1.34
N ASN A 41 -18.91 -13.40 1.50
CA ASN A 41 -18.25 -13.39 2.81
C ASN A 41 -17.89 -11.98 3.32
N GLU A 42 -17.84 -10.98 2.44
CA GLU A 42 -17.38 -9.61 2.74
C GLU A 42 -18.36 -8.55 2.21
N THR A 43 -19.60 -8.96 1.87
CA THR A 43 -20.69 -8.13 1.33
C THR A 43 -20.47 -7.67 -0.12
N SER A 44 -19.32 -7.06 -0.44
CA SER A 44 -19.01 -6.61 -1.79
C SER A 44 -17.50 -6.39 -1.98
N LEU A 45 -17.07 -6.25 -3.25
CA LEU A 45 -15.69 -5.86 -3.55
C LEU A 45 -15.35 -4.46 -2.99
N GLU A 46 -16.33 -3.56 -2.95
CA GLU A 46 -16.15 -2.20 -2.44
C GLU A 46 -15.89 -2.19 -0.93
N GLU A 47 -16.68 -2.94 -0.16
CA GLU A 47 -16.51 -3.13 1.28
C GLU A 47 -15.22 -3.89 1.61
N PHE A 48 -14.90 -4.93 0.83
CA PHE A 48 -13.67 -5.69 0.99
C PHE A 48 -12.41 -4.83 0.83
N ALA A 49 -12.47 -3.86 -0.09
CA ALA A 49 -11.41 -2.88 -0.34
C ALA A 49 -11.35 -1.74 0.70
N GLN A 50 -12.17 -1.75 1.75
CA GLN A 50 -12.07 -0.81 2.87
C GLN A 50 -11.27 -1.40 4.05
N GLY A 51 -10.40 -2.38 3.80
CA GLY A 51 -9.58 -3.03 4.83
C GLY A 51 -8.74 -2.05 5.64
N TYR A 52 -8.32 -0.91 5.08
CA TYR A 52 -7.55 0.12 5.79
C TYR A 52 -8.31 0.83 6.92
N LEU A 53 -9.64 0.71 6.95
CA LEU A 53 -10.49 1.17 8.07
C LEU A 53 -10.56 0.14 9.21
N LYS A 54 -10.13 -1.11 8.96
CA LYS A 54 -10.15 -2.22 9.92
C LYS A 54 -8.73 -2.57 10.42
N PHE A 55 -7.78 -2.67 9.49
CA PHE A 55 -6.38 -3.00 9.71
C PHE A 55 -5.50 -1.76 9.89
N GLY A 56 -4.36 -1.93 10.55
CA GLY A 56 -3.55 -0.81 11.02
C GLY A 56 -4.23 -0.09 12.18
N PHE A 57 -3.76 1.12 12.47
CA PHE A 57 -4.32 1.94 13.55
C PHE A 57 -5.50 2.76 13.06
N ASN A 58 -6.66 2.60 13.70
CA ASN A 58 -7.88 3.33 13.41
C ASN A 58 -8.48 3.92 14.69
N ARG A 59 -9.02 5.14 14.60
CA ARG A 59 -9.81 5.75 15.67
C ARG A 59 -11.20 5.11 15.69
N GLU A 60 -11.61 4.62 16.84
CA GLU A 60 -12.97 4.15 17.12
C GLU A 60 -13.49 4.89 18.38
N GLU A 61 -14.76 4.68 18.75
CA GLU A 61 -15.35 5.35 19.92
C GLU A 61 -14.57 5.00 21.21
N GLY A 62 -13.97 6.02 21.83
CA GLY A 62 -13.25 5.88 23.11
C GLY A 62 -11.85 5.26 23.03
N GLY A 63 -11.28 5.05 21.84
CA GLY A 63 -9.94 4.48 21.72
C GLY A 63 -9.37 4.33 20.32
N ILE A 64 -8.17 3.76 20.25
CA ILE A 64 -7.51 3.34 19.02
C ILE A 64 -7.64 1.83 18.92
N VAL A 65 -8.17 1.34 17.81
CA VAL A 65 -8.13 -0.09 17.50
C VAL A 65 -6.99 -0.35 16.52
N TYR A 66 -6.15 -1.31 16.86
CA TYR A 66 -5.08 -1.79 16.01
C TYR A 66 -5.32 -3.25 15.64
N ARG A 67 -5.26 -3.57 14.34
CA ARG A 67 -5.33 -4.94 13.83
C ARG A 67 -4.20 -5.23 12.86
N GLU A 68 -3.61 -6.43 12.96
CA GLU A 68 -2.50 -6.88 12.12
C GLU A 68 -2.63 -8.36 11.76
N TRP A 69 -2.39 -8.71 10.50
CA TRP A 69 -2.42 -10.12 10.08
C TRP A 69 -1.03 -10.72 10.21
N ALA A 70 -0.86 -11.61 11.19
CA ALA A 70 0.40 -12.29 11.48
C ALA A 70 0.12 -13.71 12.01
N PRO A 71 -0.39 -14.62 11.16
CA PRO A 71 -0.79 -15.97 11.54
C PRO A 71 0.37 -16.82 12.09
N ALA A 72 1.62 -16.53 11.71
CA ALA A 72 2.80 -17.23 12.22
C ALA A 72 3.20 -16.82 13.65
N ALA A 73 2.72 -15.67 14.15
CA ALA A 73 3.03 -15.21 15.50
C ALA A 73 2.32 -16.05 16.57
N GLN A 74 2.99 -16.23 17.71
CA GLN A 74 2.48 -16.91 18.90
C GLN A 74 2.09 -15.95 20.02
N GLU A 75 2.80 -14.83 20.12
CA GLU A 75 2.52 -13.70 21.00
C GLU A 75 2.68 -12.42 20.18
N ALA A 76 1.85 -11.40 20.44
CA ALA A 76 2.02 -10.09 19.84
C ALA A 76 1.66 -8.95 20.80
N GLU A 77 2.34 -7.83 20.63
CA GLU A 77 2.22 -6.62 21.43
C GLU A 77 2.36 -5.39 20.52
N VAL A 78 1.77 -4.27 20.95
CA VAL A 78 2.04 -2.96 20.35
C VAL A 78 3.06 -2.22 21.19
N ILE A 79 4.11 -1.71 20.55
CA ILE A 79 5.14 -0.90 21.20
C ILE A 79 5.28 0.44 20.50
N GLY A 80 5.74 1.45 21.23
CA GLY A 80 6.03 2.75 20.65
C GLY A 80 6.45 3.77 21.70
N ASP A 81 6.63 5.01 21.27
CA ASP A 81 6.99 6.11 22.16
C ASP A 81 5.97 6.26 23.31
N PHE A 82 4.68 6.03 23.02
CA PHE A 82 3.57 6.16 23.97
C PHE A 82 3.64 5.19 25.17
N ASN A 83 4.36 4.08 25.06
CA ASN A 83 4.51 3.09 26.14
C ASN A 83 5.97 2.80 26.50
N GLY A 84 6.88 3.71 26.14
CA GLY A 84 8.32 3.57 26.41
C GLY A 84 8.91 2.32 25.76
N TRP A 85 8.37 1.90 24.61
CA TRP A 85 8.78 0.70 23.87
C TRP A 85 8.63 -0.62 24.65
N ASN A 86 7.74 -0.64 25.65
CA ASN A 86 7.40 -1.79 26.47
C ASN A 86 5.95 -2.24 26.22
N GLY A 87 5.80 -3.40 25.57
CA GLY A 87 4.52 -3.95 25.16
C GLY A 87 3.78 -4.77 26.23
N SER A 88 4.35 -4.93 27.44
CA SER A 88 3.76 -5.76 28.49
C SER A 88 2.33 -5.37 28.89
N GLY A 89 1.98 -4.08 28.78
CA GLY A 89 0.63 -3.54 29.00
C GLY A 89 -0.25 -3.45 27.74
N HIS A 90 0.26 -3.85 26.57
CA HIS A 90 -0.38 -3.69 25.27
C HIS A 90 -0.31 -4.99 24.44
N LYS A 91 -0.62 -6.12 25.10
CA LYS A 91 -0.72 -7.43 24.45
C LYS A 91 -1.95 -7.51 23.55
N MET A 92 -1.80 -8.18 22.42
CA MET A 92 -2.85 -8.36 21.43
C MET A 92 -3.49 -9.74 21.56
N GLU A 93 -4.73 -9.86 21.06
CA GLU A 93 -5.46 -11.12 20.99
C GLU A 93 -5.55 -11.62 19.55
N LYS A 94 -5.29 -12.92 19.33
CA LYS A 94 -5.31 -13.55 18.01
C LYS A 94 -6.64 -14.26 17.78
N ASN A 95 -7.28 -13.98 16.64
CA ASN A 95 -8.47 -14.72 16.23
C ASN A 95 -8.12 -16.01 15.44
N GLN A 96 -9.16 -16.77 15.04
CA GLN A 96 -9.00 -18.03 14.31
C GLN A 96 -8.36 -17.91 12.91
N PHE A 97 -8.33 -16.71 12.33
CA PHE A 97 -7.72 -16.43 11.02
C PHE A 97 -6.30 -15.84 11.13
N GLY A 98 -5.77 -15.76 12.35
CA GLY A 98 -4.43 -15.22 12.60
C GLY A 98 -4.33 -13.70 12.53
N VAL A 99 -5.46 -13.00 12.61
CA VAL A 99 -5.49 -11.55 12.81
C VAL A 99 -5.37 -11.26 14.30
N TRP A 100 -4.38 -10.46 14.64
CA TRP A 100 -4.16 -9.92 15.98
C TRP A 100 -4.91 -8.60 16.14
N SER A 101 -5.49 -8.37 17.32
CA SER A 101 -6.17 -7.10 17.60
C SER A 101 -5.95 -6.63 19.04
N ILE A 102 -6.02 -5.31 19.24
CA ILE A 102 -6.06 -4.65 20.54
C ILE A 102 -6.87 -3.36 20.44
N THR A 103 -7.63 -3.05 21.50
CA THR A 103 -8.22 -1.73 21.71
C THR A 103 -7.42 -0.99 22.77
N ILE A 104 -6.87 0.17 22.43
CA ILE A 104 -6.09 1.02 23.33
C ILE A 104 -7.00 2.20 23.71
N PRO A 105 -7.52 2.24 24.95
CA PRO A 105 -8.50 3.24 25.37
C PRO A 105 -7.88 4.63 25.46
N ASP A 106 -8.70 5.66 25.23
CA ASP A 106 -8.29 7.05 25.39
C ASP A 106 -7.87 7.36 26.83
N ILE A 107 -6.87 8.22 26.99
CA ILE A 107 -6.35 8.67 28.28
C ILE A 107 -6.84 10.11 28.50
N ASN A 108 -7.68 10.31 29.51
CA ASN A 108 -8.28 11.62 29.83
C ASN A 108 -8.97 12.27 28.61
N GLY A 109 -9.67 11.47 27.80
CA GLY A 109 -10.38 11.93 26.60
C GLY A 109 -9.49 12.24 25.39
N ASN A 110 -8.20 11.91 25.44
CA ASN A 110 -7.26 12.08 24.33
C ASN A 110 -6.77 10.71 23.81
N PRO A 111 -6.43 10.61 22.51
CA PRO A 111 -5.85 9.39 21.96
C PRO A 111 -4.61 8.94 22.74
N ALA A 112 -4.56 7.66 23.11
CA ALA A 112 -3.44 7.10 23.88
C ALA A 112 -2.11 7.08 23.11
N ILE A 113 -2.16 7.03 21.77
CA ILE A 113 -0.99 7.16 20.91
C ILE A 113 -1.04 8.57 20.31
N PRO A 114 -0.09 9.46 20.66
CA PRO A 114 -0.04 10.80 20.09
C PRO A 114 0.19 10.76 18.57
N HIS A 115 -0.45 11.68 17.84
CA HIS A 115 -0.12 11.93 16.43
C HIS A 115 1.39 12.14 16.26
N ASN A 116 1.94 11.62 15.17
CA ASN A 116 3.35 11.73 14.80
C ASN A 116 4.34 11.06 15.80
N SER A 117 3.84 10.14 16.62
CA SER A 117 4.68 9.30 17.49
C SER A 117 5.01 7.95 16.83
N ARG A 118 6.14 7.34 17.22
CA ARG A 118 6.61 6.10 16.60
C ARG A 118 5.97 4.88 17.22
N VAL A 119 5.73 3.87 16.39
CA VAL A 119 5.05 2.62 16.71
C VAL A 119 5.64 1.43 15.95
N LYS A 120 5.62 0.25 16.57
CA LYS A 120 5.94 -1.05 15.96
C LYS A 120 5.00 -2.15 16.44
N PHE A 121 4.86 -3.16 15.57
CA PHE A 121 4.30 -4.46 15.91
C PHE A 121 5.42 -5.34 16.46
N ARG A 122 5.29 -5.76 17.72
CA ARG A 122 6.22 -6.70 18.35
C ARG A 122 5.58 -8.07 18.40
N PHE A 123 6.27 -9.10 17.91
CA PHE A 123 5.76 -10.46 18.01
C PHE A 123 6.85 -11.48 18.30
N LYS A 124 6.44 -12.65 18.78
CA LYS A 124 7.30 -13.83 18.90
C LYS A 124 6.78 -14.93 17.99
N HIS A 125 7.70 -15.68 17.41
CA HIS A 125 7.40 -16.89 16.65
C HIS A 125 8.01 -18.11 17.35
N SER A 126 7.85 -19.30 16.76
CA SER A 126 8.12 -20.60 17.38
C SER A 126 9.54 -20.82 17.93
N ASN A 127 10.53 -20.04 17.52
CA ASN A 127 11.89 -20.09 18.08
C ASN A 127 12.09 -19.21 19.34
N GLY A 128 11.04 -18.55 19.82
CA GLY A 128 11.07 -17.68 21.00
C GLY A 128 11.70 -16.31 20.79
N VAL A 129 12.19 -15.99 19.58
CA VAL A 129 12.81 -14.70 19.27
C VAL A 129 11.72 -13.65 19.11
N CYS A 130 11.89 -12.55 19.86
CA CYS A 130 11.04 -11.38 19.76
C CYS A 130 11.52 -10.49 18.61
N VAL A 131 10.57 -10.05 17.80
CA VAL A 131 10.79 -9.37 16.54
C VAL A 131 9.93 -8.13 16.48
N ASP A 132 10.53 -6.99 16.14
CA ASP A 132 9.83 -5.73 15.97
C ASP A 132 9.75 -5.39 14.48
N ARG A 133 8.55 -5.07 14.00
CA ARG A 133 8.27 -4.71 12.61
C ARG A 133 7.43 -3.46 12.51
N ILE A 134 7.58 -2.76 11.40
CA ILE A 134 6.65 -1.71 11.03
C ILE A 134 5.31 -2.38 10.66
N PRO A 135 4.17 -1.89 11.17
CA PRO A 135 2.86 -2.43 10.80
C PRO A 135 2.64 -2.41 9.29
N ALA A 136 2.11 -3.50 8.73
CA ALA A 136 1.95 -3.65 7.27
C ALA A 136 1.05 -2.55 6.66
N TRP A 137 0.13 -2.02 7.47
CA TRP A 137 -0.87 -1.01 7.13
C TRP A 137 -0.51 0.40 7.64
N ILE A 138 0.75 0.66 7.99
CA ILE A 138 1.17 1.98 8.46
C ILE A 138 0.97 3.04 7.37
N LYS A 139 0.48 4.23 7.76
CA LYS A 139 0.18 5.35 6.85
C LYS A 139 1.37 6.29 6.63
N TYR A 140 2.38 6.22 7.48
CA TYR A 140 3.60 7.00 7.39
C TYR A 140 4.74 6.28 8.10
N ALA A 141 5.95 6.35 7.55
CA ALA A 141 7.14 5.78 8.16
C ALA A 141 8.32 6.71 7.89
N THR A 142 9.20 6.90 8.87
CA THR A 142 10.32 7.84 8.78
C THR A 142 11.62 7.16 9.19
N GLN A 143 12.74 7.64 8.67
CA GLN A 143 14.09 7.29 9.12
C GLN A 143 14.80 8.52 9.69
N ASP A 144 15.80 8.30 10.54
CA ASP A 144 16.71 9.37 10.96
C ASP A 144 17.59 9.79 9.76
N PRO A 145 17.46 11.03 9.24
CA PRO A 145 18.23 11.47 8.08
C PRO A 145 19.72 11.70 8.39
N THR A 146 20.10 11.78 9.67
CA THR A 146 21.49 12.04 10.09
C THR A 146 22.34 10.78 10.15
N ARG A 147 21.71 9.59 10.12
CA ARG A 147 22.38 8.30 10.23
C ARG A 147 22.26 7.52 8.92
N PHE A 148 23.41 7.20 8.33
CA PHE A 148 23.45 6.34 7.15
C PHE A 148 22.83 4.97 7.44
N ALA A 149 21.94 4.51 6.55
CA ALA A 149 21.20 3.25 6.67
C ALA A 149 20.44 3.11 8.01
N ALA A 150 19.90 4.22 8.53
CA ALA A 150 18.98 4.16 9.67
C ALA A 150 17.76 3.30 9.30
N PRO A 151 17.34 2.36 10.17
CA PRO A 151 16.09 1.65 9.97
C PRO A 151 14.93 2.64 10.07
N TYR A 152 13.81 2.27 9.47
CA TYR A 152 12.59 3.03 9.55
C TYR A 152 11.84 2.75 10.86
N ASP A 153 11.09 3.75 11.30
CA ASP A 153 10.07 3.63 12.32
C ASP A 153 8.71 3.91 11.69
N GLY A 154 7.72 3.07 12.01
CA GLY A 154 6.33 3.36 11.70
C GLY A 154 5.86 4.56 12.52
N VAL A 155 5.11 5.46 11.91
CA VAL A 155 4.62 6.67 12.56
C VAL A 155 3.09 6.65 12.57
N TYR A 156 2.51 6.83 13.76
CA TYR A 156 1.07 6.96 13.89
C TYR A 156 0.60 8.31 13.32
N TRP A 157 0.04 8.27 12.11
CA TRP A 157 -0.40 9.47 11.40
C TRP A 157 -1.90 9.73 11.54
N ASP A 158 -2.28 10.46 12.60
CA ASP A 158 -3.65 10.94 12.82
C ASP A 158 -3.68 12.45 13.13
N PRO A 159 -3.36 13.33 12.16
CA PRO A 159 -3.20 14.77 12.43
C PRO A 159 -4.46 15.39 13.05
N PRO A 160 -4.32 16.41 13.91
CA PRO A 160 -5.48 17.14 14.43
C PRO A 160 -6.24 17.85 13.29
N PRO A 161 -7.52 18.23 13.49
CA PRO A 161 -8.31 18.90 12.46
C PRO A 161 -7.67 20.16 11.85
N SER A 162 -6.82 20.87 12.62
CA SER A 162 -6.08 22.04 12.16
C SER A 162 -4.94 21.75 11.17
N GLU A 163 -4.43 20.52 11.17
CA GLU A 163 -3.31 20.07 10.33
C GLU A 163 -3.76 19.15 9.20
N ARG A 164 -5.00 18.63 9.25
CA ARG A 164 -5.60 17.84 8.17
C ARG A 164 -5.84 18.70 6.93
N TYR A 165 -5.28 18.26 5.81
CA TYR A 165 -5.54 18.86 4.52
C TYR A 165 -7.01 18.61 4.10
N GLN A 166 -7.66 19.67 3.63
CA GLN A 166 -9.00 19.59 3.05
C GLN A 166 -8.91 19.88 1.55
N PHE A 167 -9.28 18.90 0.73
CA PHE A 167 -9.37 19.07 -0.72
C PHE A 167 -10.37 20.16 -1.09
N LYS A 168 -9.97 21.07 -1.97
CA LYS A 168 -10.76 22.23 -2.38
C LYS A 168 -11.23 22.13 -3.82
N HIS A 169 -10.57 21.31 -4.64
CA HIS A 169 -10.82 21.22 -6.07
C HIS A 169 -11.41 19.86 -6.45
N PRO A 170 -12.37 19.81 -7.39
CA PRO A 170 -12.88 18.56 -7.91
C PRO A 170 -11.88 17.91 -8.87
N ARG A 171 -12.00 16.60 -9.06
CA ARG A 171 -11.26 15.87 -10.09
C ARG A 171 -11.54 16.44 -11.48
N PRO A 172 -10.52 16.68 -12.32
CA PRO A 172 -10.73 17.07 -13.71
C PRO A 172 -11.46 15.97 -14.50
N PRO A 173 -12.24 16.34 -15.53
CA PRO A 173 -12.91 15.36 -16.38
C PRO A 173 -11.90 14.51 -17.14
N LYS A 174 -12.27 13.24 -17.42
CA LYS A 174 -11.45 12.34 -18.23
C LYS A 174 -11.15 12.98 -19.61
N PRO A 175 -9.88 13.14 -20.00
CA PRO A 175 -9.53 13.73 -21.28
C PRO A 175 -9.84 12.77 -22.42
N LYS A 176 -10.04 13.31 -23.63
CA LYS A 176 -10.19 12.50 -24.84
C LYS A 176 -8.95 11.64 -25.13
N ALA A 177 -7.76 12.19 -24.87
CA ALA A 177 -6.48 11.51 -24.96
C ALA A 177 -5.56 11.99 -23.83
N PRO A 178 -4.89 11.08 -23.10
CA PRO A 178 -3.93 11.44 -22.06
C PRO A 178 -2.62 11.92 -22.70
N ARG A 179 -2.15 13.09 -22.28
CA ARG A 179 -0.82 13.63 -22.54
C ARG A 179 -0.14 13.69 -21.18
N ILE A 180 0.69 12.69 -20.92
CA ILE A 180 1.21 12.36 -19.60
C ILE A 180 2.59 12.99 -19.41
N TYR A 181 2.73 13.77 -18.35
CA TYR A 181 4.04 14.17 -17.82
C TYR A 181 4.42 13.21 -16.70
N GLU A 182 5.39 12.34 -16.95
CA GLU A 182 5.90 11.42 -15.93
C GLU A 182 6.93 12.12 -15.05
N ALA A 183 6.82 11.93 -13.74
CA ALA A 183 7.61 12.67 -12.78
C ALA A 183 7.94 11.86 -11.52
N HIS A 184 9.12 12.14 -10.97
CA HIS A 184 9.56 11.71 -9.65
C HIS A 184 9.82 12.96 -8.79
N VAL A 185 9.10 13.10 -7.68
CA VAL A 185 9.14 14.31 -6.82
C VAL A 185 10.55 14.57 -6.31
N GLY A 186 11.19 13.59 -5.68
CA GLY A 186 12.47 13.79 -5.02
C GLY A 186 13.61 14.31 -5.90
N MET A 187 13.61 14.06 -7.21
CA MET A 187 14.68 14.48 -8.13
C MET A 187 14.27 15.69 -9.00
N SER A 188 13.17 16.35 -8.66
CA SER A 188 12.65 17.50 -9.42
C SER A 188 13.26 18.83 -9.01
N SER A 189 14.17 18.84 -8.04
CA SER A 189 14.89 20.05 -7.62
C SER A 189 16.00 20.39 -8.61
N LEU A 190 16.32 21.69 -8.70
CA LEU A 190 17.55 22.15 -9.36
C LEU A 190 18.79 21.93 -8.48
N GLU A 191 18.59 21.82 -7.17
CA GLU A 191 19.64 21.57 -6.20
C GLU A 191 19.85 20.05 -6.02
N PRO A 192 21.08 19.60 -5.66
CA PRO A 192 21.37 18.19 -5.44
C PRO A 192 20.84 17.70 -4.08
N ARG A 193 19.52 17.80 -3.88
CA ARG A 193 18.80 17.34 -2.69
C ARG A 193 17.49 16.66 -3.09
N VAL A 194 16.89 15.96 -2.13
CA VAL A 194 15.52 15.46 -2.29
C VAL A 194 14.56 16.67 -2.26
N ASN A 195 13.81 16.86 -3.33
CA ASN A 195 12.77 17.89 -3.42
C ASN A 195 11.52 17.49 -2.63
N THR A 196 10.73 18.46 -2.18
CA THR A 196 9.49 18.20 -1.44
C THR A 196 8.25 18.15 -2.33
N TYR A 197 7.17 17.53 -1.83
CA TYR A 197 5.86 17.55 -2.48
C TYR A 197 5.33 18.98 -2.67
N ARG A 198 5.56 19.87 -1.69
CA ARG A 198 5.18 21.29 -1.77
C ARG A 198 5.91 22.02 -2.90
N GLU A 199 7.22 21.86 -2.96
CA GLU A 199 8.05 22.48 -4.02
C GLU A 199 7.68 21.95 -5.40
N PHE A 200 7.47 20.64 -5.55
CA PHE A 200 6.97 20.08 -6.81
C PHE A 200 5.62 20.68 -7.21
N ALA A 201 4.70 20.79 -6.25
CA ALA A 201 3.38 21.35 -6.48
C ALA A 201 3.44 22.82 -6.90
N ASP A 202 4.36 23.59 -6.31
CA ASP A 202 4.46 25.03 -6.49
C ASP A 202 5.28 25.42 -7.73
N ASP A 203 6.36 24.69 -8.01
CA ASP A 203 7.33 25.08 -9.04
C ASP A 203 7.25 24.24 -10.32
N VAL A 204 6.80 22.99 -10.23
CA VAL A 204 6.82 22.04 -11.36
C VAL A 204 5.43 21.91 -12.00
N LEU A 205 4.36 21.75 -11.21
CA LEU A 205 3.00 21.63 -11.77
C LEU A 205 2.61 22.80 -12.71
N PRO A 206 2.94 24.08 -12.42
CA PRO A 206 2.66 25.17 -13.37
C PRO A 206 3.37 24.99 -14.72
N ARG A 207 4.59 24.43 -14.73
CA ARG A 207 5.35 24.16 -15.96
C ARG A 207 4.71 23.03 -16.76
N ILE A 208 4.29 21.96 -16.09
CA ILE A 208 3.57 20.84 -16.72
C ILE A 208 2.31 21.38 -17.42
N ARG A 209 1.51 22.19 -16.70
CA ARG A 209 0.30 22.79 -17.25
C ARG A 209 0.59 23.76 -18.40
N ALA A 210 1.65 24.58 -18.29
CA ALA A 210 2.06 25.51 -19.34
C ALA A 210 2.45 24.79 -20.64
N ASN A 211 3.03 23.60 -20.54
CA ASN A 211 3.36 22.73 -21.68
C ASN A 211 2.17 21.91 -22.20
N SER A 212 0.94 22.22 -21.76
CA SER A 212 -0.32 21.63 -22.27
C SER A 212 -0.49 20.12 -22.04
N TYR A 213 0.30 19.53 -21.15
CA TYR A 213 -0.02 18.23 -20.56
C TYR A 213 -1.34 18.31 -19.79
N ASN A 214 -2.07 17.20 -19.70
CA ASN A 214 -3.35 17.10 -18.99
C ASN A 214 -3.37 15.99 -17.93
N THR A 215 -2.30 15.22 -17.83
CA THR A 215 -2.16 14.15 -16.84
C THR A 215 -0.72 14.14 -16.32
N VAL A 216 -0.55 13.93 -15.02
CA VAL A 216 0.73 13.68 -14.36
C VAL A 216 0.79 12.21 -13.98
N GLN A 217 1.86 11.50 -14.33
CA GLN A 217 2.16 10.19 -13.77
C GLN A 217 3.16 10.40 -12.64
N LEU A 218 2.76 10.09 -11.41
CA LEU A 218 3.55 10.32 -10.21
C LEU A 218 4.17 9.00 -9.73
N MET A 219 5.49 8.92 -9.86
CA MET A 219 6.29 7.77 -9.47
C MET A 219 6.73 7.87 -8.01
N ALA A 220 7.18 6.74 -7.45
CA ALA A 220 7.86 6.67 -6.15
C ALA A 220 7.06 7.27 -4.97
N VAL A 221 5.73 7.14 -5.00
CA VAL A 221 4.83 7.63 -3.95
C VAL A 221 4.76 6.66 -2.76
N MET A 222 4.58 5.36 -3.03
CA MET A 222 4.63 4.33 -1.99
C MET A 222 6.02 4.29 -1.35
N GLU A 223 6.07 4.19 -0.03
CA GLU A 223 7.34 4.29 0.70
C GLU A 223 8.28 3.12 0.39
N HIS A 224 9.54 3.48 0.13
CA HIS A 224 10.60 2.59 -0.31
C HIS A 224 11.90 2.99 0.39
N SER A 225 12.51 2.08 1.16
CA SER A 225 13.70 2.44 1.96
C SER A 225 14.94 2.69 1.10
N TYR A 226 15.06 2.04 -0.07
CA TYR A 226 16.18 2.27 -0.99
C TYR A 226 15.84 3.34 -2.05
N TYR A 227 16.34 4.56 -1.87
CA TYR A 227 16.08 5.67 -2.80
C TYR A 227 16.54 5.38 -4.24
N GLY A 228 17.63 4.62 -4.41
CA GLY A 228 18.12 4.19 -5.73
C GLY A 228 17.22 3.20 -6.46
N SER A 229 16.15 2.69 -5.80
CA SER A 229 15.15 1.83 -6.45
C SER A 229 14.17 2.59 -7.34
N PHE A 230 14.19 3.93 -7.31
CA PHE A 230 13.24 4.76 -8.06
C PHE A 230 11.77 4.53 -7.69
N GLY A 231 11.51 4.00 -6.48
CA GLY A 231 10.18 3.64 -6.01
C GLY A 231 9.78 2.18 -6.25
N TYR A 232 10.58 1.39 -6.96
CA TYR A 232 10.19 0.03 -7.33
C TYR A 232 10.31 -0.99 -6.19
N HIS A 233 11.15 -0.75 -5.18
CA HIS A 233 11.27 -1.65 -4.03
C HIS A 233 10.47 -1.13 -2.83
N VAL A 234 9.14 -1.26 -2.92
CA VAL A 234 8.21 -0.80 -1.88
C VAL A 234 8.39 -1.58 -0.59
N THR A 235 8.38 -0.86 0.52
CA THR A 235 8.49 -1.39 1.89
C THR A 235 7.18 -1.26 2.65
N ASN A 236 6.55 -0.08 2.61
CA ASN A 236 5.34 0.26 3.36
C ASN A 236 4.27 0.75 2.39
N PHE A 237 3.39 -0.16 1.96
CA PHE A 237 2.50 0.04 0.80
C PHE A 237 1.43 1.13 1.00
N PHE A 238 1.03 1.38 2.24
CA PHE A 238 0.05 2.41 2.61
C PHE A 238 0.70 3.75 2.97
N ALA A 239 2.04 3.77 3.10
CA ALA A 239 2.77 4.96 3.51
C ALA A 239 3.19 5.81 2.32
N VAL A 240 3.00 7.13 2.46
CA VAL A 240 3.59 8.13 1.58
C VAL A 240 5.10 8.20 1.85
N SER A 241 5.92 8.27 0.80
CA SER A 241 7.36 8.35 0.97
C SER A 241 7.78 9.63 1.72
N SER A 242 8.29 9.42 2.93
CA SER A 242 8.55 10.48 3.92
C SER A 242 9.63 11.46 3.51
N ARG A 243 10.53 11.05 2.61
CA ARG A 243 11.66 11.89 2.17
C ARG A 243 11.23 13.18 1.47
N SER A 244 10.05 13.19 0.87
CA SER A 244 9.52 14.36 0.16
C SER A 244 8.48 15.15 0.97
N GLY A 245 8.13 14.70 2.18
CA GLY A 245 7.17 15.38 3.05
C GLY A 245 6.16 14.44 3.69
N THR A 246 5.05 15.01 4.16
CA THR A 246 3.98 14.31 4.88
C THR A 246 2.87 13.84 3.93
N PRO A 247 1.96 12.95 4.39
CA PRO A 247 0.73 12.64 3.65
C PRO A 247 -0.10 13.88 3.29
N GLU A 248 -0.12 14.90 4.16
CA GLU A 248 -0.87 16.14 3.92
C GLU A 248 -0.24 16.99 2.80
N ASP A 249 1.08 16.92 2.63
CA ASP A 249 1.78 17.59 1.53
C ASP A 249 1.51 16.93 0.18
N LEU A 250 1.35 15.60 0.16
CA LEU A 250 0.93 14.89 -1.05
C LEU A 250 -0.53 15.24 -1.42
N LYS A 251 -1.43 15.33 -0.43
CA LYS A 251 -2.81 15.79 -0.68
C LYS A 251 -2.82 17.20 -1.28
N TYR A 252 -2.00 18.11 -0.76
CA TYR A 252 -1.83 19.45 -1.34
C TYR A 252 -1.35 19.40 -2.79
N LEU A 253 -0.36 18.57 -3.12
CA LEU A 253 0.14 18.41 -4.48
C LEU A 253 -0.98 17.99 -5.44
N ILE A 254 -1.76 16.97 -5.07
CA ILE A 254 -2.82 16.43 -5.92
C ILE A 254 -3.94 17.47 -6.10
N ASP A 255 -4.37 18.11 -5.01
CA ASP A 255 -5.41 19.15 -5.07
C ASP A 255 -4.96 20.36 -5.89
N LYS A 256 -3.68 20.73 -5.82
CA LYS A 256 -3.09 21.78 -6.65
C LYS A 256 -3.04 21.36 -8.12
N ALA A 257 -2.71 20.10 -8.44
CA ALA A 257 -2.77 19.60 -9.81
C ALA A 257 -4.21 19.67 -10.35
N HIS A 258 -5.20 19.27 -9.54
CA HIS A 258 -6.62 19.39 -9.89
C HIS A 258 -7.05 20.84 -10.13
N SER A 259 -6.56 21.79 -9.32
CA SER A 259 -6.80 23.23 -9.53
C SER A 259 -6.30 23.75 -10.89
N LEU A 260 -5.26 23.11 -11.44
CA LEU A 260 -4.68 23.42 -12.74
C LEU A 260 -5.34 22.64 -13.90
N GLY A 261 -6.33 21.80 -13.60
CA GLY A 261 -7.02 20.93 -14.57
C GLY A 261 -6.19 19.73 -15.00
N LEU A 262 -5.22 19.30 -14.18
CA LEU A 262 -4.38 18.12 -14.44
C LEU A 262 -4.91 16.91 -13.68
N GLN A 263 -5.14 15.80 -14.38
CA GLN A 263 -5.33 14.52 -13.69
C GLN A 263 -4.01 14.03 -13.10
N VAL A 264 -4.05 13.27 -12.02
CA VAL A 264 -2.87 12.66 -11.39
C VAL A 264 -3.06 11.15 -11.29
N LEU A 265 -2.17 10.40 -11.92
CA LEU A 265 -2.06 8.96 -11.80
C LEU A 265 -0.90 8.61 -10.87
N MET A 266 -1.02 7.50 -10.14
CA MET A 266 0.04 6.99 -9.28
C MET A 266 0.65 5.71 -9.85
N ASP A 267 1.96 5.51 -9.69
CA ASP A 267 2.58 4.20 -9.85
C ASP A 267 2.14 3.26 -8.73
N VAL A 268 1.59 2.11 -9.10
CA VAL A 268 1.23 1.02 -8.21
C VAL A 268 2.18 -0.14 -8.47
N VAL A 269 3.06 -0.39 -7.50
CA VAL A 269 4.03 -1.48 -7.55
C VAL A 269 3.49 -2.66 -6.75
N HIS A 270 2.50 -3.35 -7.30
CA HIS A 270 1.94 -4.57 -6.70
C HIS A 270 2.57 -5.86 -7.26
N SER A 271 3.54 -5.75 -8.17
CA SER A 271 4.20 -6.90 -8.79
C SER A 271 5.13 -7.66 -7.84
N HIS A 272 5.70 -6.97 -6.86
CA HIS A 272 6.62 -7.52 -5.87
C HIS A 272 6.70 -6.59 -4.64
N ALA A 273 7.40 -7.03 -3.59
CA ALA A 273 7.78 -6.22 -2.44
C ALA A 273 9.30 -6.25 -2.22
N SER A 274 9.84 -5.22 -1.59
CA SER A 274 11.24 -5.22 -1.13
C SER A 274 11.52 -6.45 -0.26
N ASN A 275 12.71 -7.03 -0.41
CA ASN A 275 13.22 -8.07 0.48
C ASN A 275 13.74 -7.52 1.83
N ASN A 276 13.61 -6.21 2.11
CA ASN A 276 14.05 -5.62 3.37
C ASN A 276 13.20 -6.16 4.55
N ILE A 277 13.85 -6.93 5.42
CA ILE A 277 13.24 -7.62 6.56
C ILE A 277 12.90 -6.64 7.70
N THR A 278 13.68 -5.58 7.88
CA THR A 278 13.53 -4.66 9.02
C THR A 278 12.42 -3.65 8.78
N ASP A 279 12.38 -3.08 7.57
CA ASP A 279 11.56 -1.90 7.26
C ASP A 279 10.31 -2.24 6.44
N GLY A 280 10.20 -3.47 5.93
CA GLY A 280 9.18 -3.84 4.95
C GLY A 280 8.42 -5.09 5.29
N LEU A 281 7.44 -5.39 4.43
CA LEU A 281 6.53 -6.52 4.55
C LEU A 281 7.24 -7.90 4.60
N ASN A 282 8.46 -7.99 4.06
CA ASN A 282 9.30 -9.20 4.17
C ASN A 282 9.58 -9.60 5.62
N GLY A 283 9.53 -8.65 6.55
CA GLY A 283 9.71 -8.89 7.97
C GLY A 283 8.66 -9.78 8.64
N PHE A 284 7.51 -9.99 7.99
CA PHE A 284 6.44 -10.89 8.45
C PHE A 284 6.61 -12.34 7.97
N ASP A 285 7.54 -12.60 7.05
CA ASP A 285 7.91 -13.97 6.68
C ASP A 285 8.98 -14.50 7.64
N VAL A 286 8.56 -15.45 8.47
CA VAL A 286 9.38 -16.15 9.47
C VAL A 286 9.49 -17.64 9.16
N GLY A 287 9.28 -18.03 7.89
CA GLY A 287 9.40 -19.41 7.42
C GLY A 287 8.11 -20.23 7.52
N GLN A 288 6.96 -19.57 7.67
CA GLN A 288 5.66 -20.22 7.64
C GLN A 288 5.25 -20.70 6.23
N SER A 289 4.12 -21.39 6.15
CA SER A 289 3.53 -21.78 4.87
C SER A 289 3.14 -20.56 4.03
N SER A 290 3.09 -20.71 2.71
CA SER A 290 2.68 -19.63 1.81
C SER A 290 1.22 -19.21 1.97
N GLN A 291 0.37 -19.99 2.65
CA GLN A 291 -1.02 -19.62 2.98
C GLN A 291 -1.08 -18.63 4.15
N ASP A 292 -0.08 -18.67 5.03
CA ASP A 292 0.06 -17.83 6.22
C ASP A 292 1.03 -16.65 5.99
N SER A 293 1.33 -16.34 4.72
CA SER A 293 2.30 -15.33 4.32
C SER A 293 1.71 -14.40 3.26
N TYR A 294 2.27 -13.19 3.18
CA TYR A 294 2.02 -12.31 2.04
C TYR A 294 2.60 -12.87 0.74
N PHE A 295 3.60 -13.75 0.84
CA PHE A 295 4.44 -14.18 -0.28
C PHE A 295 4.35 -15.68 -0.52
N HIS A 296 4.70 -16.08 -1.74
CA HIS A 296 5.07 -17.47 -1.99
C HIS A 296 6.40 -17.80 -1.27
N THR A 297 6.67 -19.10 -1.13
CA THR A 297 7.90 -19.68 -0.54
C THR A 297 8.81 -20.24 -1.63
N GLY A 298 10.10 -20.43 -1.35
CA GLY A 298 11.07 -21.01 -2.31
C GLY A 298 11.28 -20.13 -3.54
N ASP A 299 11.62 -20.74 -4.68
CA ASP A 299 11.90 -20.03 -5.95
C ASP A 299 10.70 -19.19 -6.41
N ARG A 300 9.48 -19.73 -6.32
CA ARG A 300 8.24 -19.01 -6.63
C ARG A 300 8.01 -17.75 -5.78
N GLY A 301 8.62 -17.69 -4.60
CA GLY A 301 8.55 -16.57 -3.66
C GLY A 301 9.52 -15.43 -3.92
N TYR A 302 10.41 -15.55 -4.92
CA TYR A 302 11.55 -14.66 -5.07
C TYR A 302 11.88 -14.33 -6.53
N HIS A 303 12.00 -13.03 -6.82
CA HIS A 303 12.32 -12.54 -8.15
C HIS A 303 13.83 -12.33 -8.32
N LYS A 304 14.53 -13.34 -8.86
CA LYS A 304 16.00 -13.37 -8.97
C LYS A 304 16.63 -12.12 -9.59
N LEU A 305 16.03 -11.57 -10.66
CA LEU A 305 16.56 -10.37 -11.33
C LEU A 305 16.37 -9.08 -10.53
N TRP A 306 15.35 -9.02 -9.68
CA TRP A 306 14.97 -7.81 -8.95
C TRP A 306 15.25 -7.91 -7.45
N ASP A 307 15.85 -9.02 -6.99
CA ASP A 307 16.14 -9.30 -5.58
C ASP A 307 14.95 -8.97 -4.64
N SER A 308 13.77 -9.50 -4.95
CA SER A 308 12.51 -9.10 -4.30
C SER A 308 11.57 -10.26 -4.02
N ARG A 309 10.55 -10.02 -3.18
CA ARG A 309 9.53 -11.01 -2.80
C ARG A 309 8.31 -10.96 -3.71
N ILE A 310 7.76 -12.12 -4.03
CA ILE A 310 6.57 -12.26 -4.88
C ILE A 310 5.34 -12.60 -4.05
N PHE A 311 4.29 -11.79 -4.18
CA PHE A 311 3.02 -11.98 -3.49
C PHE A 311 2.36 -13.32 -3.85
N ASN A 312 1.67 -13.90 -2.87
CA ASN A 312 0.71 -14.97 -3.13
C ASN A 312 -0.68 -14.37 -3.36
N TYR A 313 -0.98 -14.00 -4.61
CA TYR A 313 -2.23 -13.32 -4.99
C TYR A 313 -3.50 -14.16 -4.79
N ALA A 314 -3.38 -15.44 -4.46
CA ALA A 314 -4.52 -16.29 -4.14
C ALA A 314 -4.96 -16.17 -2.66
N ASN A 315 -4.11 -15.64 -1.78
CA ASN A 315 -4.42 -15.53 -0.35
C ASN A 315 -5.45 -14.43 -0.09
N TRP A 316 -6.43 -14.73 0.76
CA TRP A 316 -7.52 -13.81 1.08
C TRP A 316 -7.04 -12.47 1.63
N GLU A 317 -6.13 -12.51 2.62
CA GLU A 317 -5.60 -11.29 3.23
C GLU A 317 -4.63 -10.54 2.31
N VAL A 318 -4.00 -11.21 1.33
CA VAL A 318 -3.22 -10.52 0.27
C VAL A 318 -4.15 -9.79 -0.70
N LEU A 319 -5.25 -10.42 -1.11
CA LEU A 319 -6.29 -9.76 -1.91
C LEU A 319 -6.85 -8.55 -1.15
N ARG A 320 -7.17 -8.71 0.14
CA ARG A 320 -7.65 -7.60 0.98
C ARG A 320 -6.62 -6.46 1.04
N PHE A 321 -5.36 -6.79 1.31
CA PHE A 321 -4.27 -5.84 1.40
C PHE A 321 -4.11 -5.04 0.11
N LEU A 322 -3.97 -5.71 -1.04
CA LEU A 322 -3.72 -5.04 -2.32
C LEU A 322 -4.95 -4.27 -2.83
N LEU A 323 -6.16 -4.83 -2.75
CA LEU A 323 -7.38 -4.12 -3.17
C LEU A 323 -7.65 -2.92 -2.26
N SER A 324 -7.46 -3.07 -0.96
CA SER A 324 -7.60 -1.95 -0.02
C SER A 324 -6.55 -0.88 -0.22
N ASN A 325 -5.36 -1.26 -0.67
CA ASN A 325 -4.32 -0.32 -1.02
C ASN A 325 -4.74 0.56 -2.23
N LEU A 326 -5.36 -0.03 -3.25
CA LEU A 326 -5.90 0.75 -4.37
C LEU A 326 -6.98 1.74 -3.91
N ARG A 327 -7.93 1.28 -3.09
CA ARG A 327 -9.00 2.12 -2.54
C ARG A 327 -8.43 3.23 -1.65
N TRP A 328 -7.45 2.94 -0.81
CA TRP A 328 -6.75 3.91 0.04
C TRP A 328 -6.21 5.09 -0.78
N TRP A 329 -5.47 4.82 -1.84
CA TRP A 329 -4.90 5.87 -2.69
C TRP A 329 -5.99 6.66 -3.46
N LEU A 330 -7.06 6.00 -3.91
CA LEU A 330 -8.18 6.69 -4.57
C LEU A 330 -8.99 7.57 -3.61
N ASP A 331 -9.27 7.09 -2.40
CA ASP A 331 -10.18 7.77 -1.47
C ASP A 331 -9.47 8.82 -0.62
N GLU A 332 -8.29 8.51 -0.06
CA GLU A 332 -7.58 9.42 0.84
C GLU A 332 -6.86 10.54 0.09
N PHE A 333 -6.26 10.22 -1.06
CA PHE A 333 -5.39 11.14 -1.81
C PHE A 333 -6.03 11.67 -3.09
N LYS A 334 -7.19 11.14 -3.49
CA LYS A 334 -7.95 11.58 -4.66
C LYS A 334 -7.25 11.41 -6.01
N PHE A 335 -6.28 10.48 -6.12
CA PHE A 335 -5.74 10.08 -7.43
C PHE A 335 -6.85 9.74 -8.43
N ASP A 336 -6.57 9.97 -9.72
CA ASP A 336 -7.50 9.80 -10.84
C ASP A 336 -7.38 8.43 -11.53
N GLY A 337 -6.40 7.63 -11.11
CA GLY A 337 -6.12 6.30 -11.63
C GLY A 337 -4.68 5.87 -11.35
N PHE A 338 -4.26 4.79 -11.99
CA PHE A 338 -3.00 4.13 -11.70
C PHE A 338 -2.27 3.67 -12.96
N ARG A 339 -0.95 3.55 -12.84
CA ARG A 339 -0.13 2.66 -13.66
C ARG A 339 0.29 1.47 -12.80
N PHE A 340 -0.01 0.25 -13.24
CA PHE A 340 0.49 -0.96 -12.58
C PHE A 340 1.85 -1.31 -13.17
N ASP A 341 2.89 -1.31 -12.34
CA ASP A 341 4.26 -1.56 -12.79
C ASP A 341 4.69 -3.01 -12.61
N GLY A 342 5.46 -3.50 -13.58
CA GLY A 342 5.95 -4.89 -13.58
C GLY A 342 4.87 -5.91 -13.97
N VAL A 343 3.83 -5.52 -14.71
CA VAL A 343 2.74 -6.43 -15.15
C VAL A 343 3.27 -7.65 -15.91
N THR A 344 4.33 -7.53 -16.72
CA THR A 344 4.96 -8.68 -17.37
C THR A 344 5.45 -9.72 -16.35
N SER A 345 6.03 -9.29 -15.23
CA SER A 345 6.41 -10.20 -14.14
C SER A 345 5.18 -10.87 -13.54
N MET A 346 4.11 -10.10 -13.30
CA MET A 346 2.85 -10.65 -12.78
C MET A 346 2.21 -11.69 -13.72
N LEU A 347 2.28 -11.46 -15.03
CA LEU A 347 1.63 -12.33 -16.02
C LEU A 347 2.35 -13.67 -16.20
N TYR A 348 3.68 -13.72 -16.08
CA TYR A 348 4.45 -14.91 -16.48
C TYR A 348 5.33 -15.48 -15.38
N ILE A 349 5.98 -14.64 -14.58
CA ILE A 349 6.91 -15.12 -13.55
C ILE A 349 6.15 -15.78 -12.40
N ILE A 350 4.88 -15.42 -12.19
CA ILE A 350 3.97 -16.07 -11.22
C ILE A 350 3.41 -17.41 -11.74
N ILE A 351 3.37 -17.60 -13.07
CA ILE A 351 2.69 -18.73 -13.73
C ILE A 351 3.66 -19.84 -14.16
N MET A 352 4.96 -19.54 -14.33
CA MET A 352 5.92 -20.48 -14.93
C MET A 352 6.61 -21.47 -13.96
N GLU A 353 6.18 -21.58 -12.70
CA GLU A 353 6.65 -22.63 -11.76
C GLU A 353 5.53 -23.31 -10.95
#